data_AF-A0A8C4XF57-F1
#
_entry.id   AF-A0A8C4XF57-F1
#
_cell.length_a   1.000
_cell.length_b   1.000
_cell.length_c   1.000
_cell.angle_alpha   90.00
_cell.angle_beta   90.00
_cell.angle_gamma   90.00
#
_symmetry.space_group_name_H-M   'P 1'
#
loop_
_entity.id
_entity.type
_entity.pdbx_description
1 polymer ?
#
loop_
_entity_poly.entity_id
_entity_poly.type
_entity_poly.pdbx_seq_one_letter_code
_entity_poly.pdbx_strand_id
1 'polypeptide(L)'
;MRTEVIEIYQSGKGYKAISKVLGLQRTTVRAIIHKWQKHGTVVNLPRSGRPTKITPRAQRRLIREVTKDPRTTSKELQASLASIKVKTFCVTNMQKNKKSGRGQIVFHTTVYIYIVKIDCQCLFLHHSLAIGSISGHARSQNNLCVVWVDAHADINTPLSTPTGNIHGQPVSYLLKELHSKIPVMPGFSWIKPCISAKDIVYIGLRDLDPGEHYIIQHLGIKSFSMWELDHLGISRVMEETCDYLLTKYRPIHLSFDIDAIDPSLAPATGTPMVGGLTYREGVYLAEAICKTGLLSVLDLVEVNPNLGNTEEVASTVNYALGIILSSFGYVRGGSHPSHYKLPEP
;
A
#
# COMPACT_ATOMS: atom_id res chain seq x y z
N MET A 1 -8.07 43.45 13.20
CA MET A 1 -7.82 43.10 11.77
C MET A 1 -8.72 42.00 11.19
N ARG A 2 -8.72 40.72 11.65
CA ARG A 2 -9.55 39.67 11.01
C ARG A 2 -11.04 39.73 11.40
N THR A 3 -11.33 40.14 12.62
CA THR A 3 -12.68 40.45 13.11
C THR A 3 -13.28 41.66 12.39
N GLU A 4 -12.52 42.74 12.24
CA GLU A 4 -12.90 43.91 11.42
C GLU A 4 -13.28 43.55 9.97
N VAL A 5 -12.58 42.58 9.35
CA VAL A 5 -12.94 42.08 8.01
C VAL A 5 -14.37 41.51 7.99
N ILE A 6 -14.78 40.82 9.06
CA ILE A 6 -16.11 40.21 9.18
C ILE A 6 -17.18 41.26 9.50
N GLU A 7 -16.90 42.20 10.39
CA GLU A 7 -17.82 43.29 10.73
C GLU A 7 -18.18 44.12 9.47
N ILE A 8 -17.17 44.49 8.67
CA ILE A 8 -17.41 45.22 7.42
C ILE A 8 -18.14 44.33 6.40
N TYR A 9 -17.87 43.03 6.36
CA TYR A 9 -18.60 42.10 5.49
C TYR A 9 -20.08 41.96 5.89
N GLN A 10 -20.38 41.88 7.19
CA GLN A 10 -21.73 41.83 7.74
C GLN A 10 -22.52 43.13 7.48
N SER A 11 -21.84 44.27 7.32
CA SER A 11 -22.46 45.53 6.87
C SER A 11 -22.88 45.54 5.38
N GLY A 12 -22.73 44.42 4.67
CA GLY A 12 -23.16 44.26 3.27
C GLY A 12 -22.11 44.67 2.23
N LYS A 13 -20.88 45.00 2.63
CA LYS A 13 -19.83 45.42 1.69
C LYS A 13 -19.14 44.22 1.03
N GLY A 14 -18.92 44.31 -0.28
CA GLY A 14 -18.22 43.28 -1.04
C GLY A 14 -16.69 43.26 -0.85
N TYR A 15 -16.04 42.14 -1.21
CA TYR A 15 -14.61 41.89 -0.98
C TYR A 15 -13.64 42.98 -1.46
N LYS A 16 -13.98 43.70 -2.55
CA LYS A 16 -13.15 44.80 -3.09
C LYS A 16 -13.11 46.00 -2.15
N ALA A 17 -14.25 46.36 -1.59
CA ALA A 17 -14.39 47.51 -0.70
C ALA A 17 -13.65 47.24 0.62
N ILE A 18 -13.82 46.04 1.18
CA ILE A 18 -13.13 45.60 2.40
C ILE A 18 -11.60 45.62 2.22
N SER A 19 -11.12 45.08 1.10
CA SER A 19 -9.68 45.07 0.74
C SER A 19 -9.08 46.48 0.67
N LYS A 20 -9.80 47.44 0.08
CA LYS A 20 -9.34 48.84 -0.05
C LYS A 20 -9.35 49.57 1.29
N VAL A 21 -10.38 49.35 2.11
CA VAL A 21 -10.53 49.98 3.43
C VAL A 21 -9.47 49.51 4.42
N LEU A 22 -9.15 48.22 4.42
CA LEU A 22 -8.22 47.61 5.39
C LEU A 22 -6.79 47.42 4.85
N GLY A 23 -6.51 47.83 3.61
CA GLY A 23 -5.19 47.65 2.99
C GLY A 23 -4.77 46.18 2.79
N LEU A 24 -5.72 45.24 2.79
CA LEU A 24 -5.45 43.80 2.70
C LEU A 24 -5.59 43.29 1.26
N GLN A 25 -4.78 42.30 0.88
CA GLN A 25 -4.97 41.60 -0.40
C GLN A 25 -6.36 40.95 -0.46
N ARG A 26 -7.05 41.05 -1.62
CA ARG A 26 -8.39 40.47 -1.83
C ARG A 26 -8.45 38.97 -1.56
N THR A 27 -7.37 38.24 -1.81
CA THR A 27 -7.24 36.81 -1.51
C THR A 27 -7.30 36.53 0.00
N THR A 28 -6.64 37.36 0.80
CA THR A 28 -6.67 37.29 2.26
C THR A 28 -8.05 37.60 2.81
N VAL A 29 -8.69 38.67 2.32
CA VAL A 29 -10.09 39.02 2.68
C VAL A 29 -11.03 37.86 2.37
N ARG A 30 -10.91 37.26 1.18
CA ARG A 30 -11.74 36.11 0.76
C ARG A 30 -11.49 34.87 1.62
N ALA A 31 -10.24 34.60 1.98
CA ALA A 31 -9.89 33.46 2.84
C ALA A 31 -10.45 33.61 4.26
N ILE A 32 -10.39 34.82 4.82
CA ILE A 32 -10.94 35.13 6.16
C ILE A 32 -12.47 34.94 6.14
N ILE A 33 -13.17 35.50 5.15
CA ILE A 33 -14.63 35.41 5.06
C ILE A 33 -15.08 33.97 4.78
N HIS A 34 -14.43 33.27 3.87
CA HIS A 34 -14.77 31.87 3.57
C HIS A 34 -14.60 30.97 4.79
N LYS A 35 -13.53 31.18 5.56
CA LYS A 35 -13.30 30.45 6.81
C LYS A 35 -14.39 30.76 7.84
N TRP A 36 -14.74 32.04 8.01
CA TRP A 36 -15.79 32.44 8.92
C TRP A 36 -17.17 31.89 8.52
N GLN A 37 -17.53 31.94 7.24
CA GLN A 37 -18.78 31.34 6.72
C GLN A 37 -18.83 29.83 6.96
N LYS A 38 -17.70 29.13 6.81
CA LYS A 38 -17.63 27.67 6.94
C LYS A 38 -17.57 27.18 8.38
N HIS A 39 -16.94 27.94 9.27
CA HIS A 39 -16.59 27.48 10.62
C HIS A 39 -17.07 28.41 11.74
N GLY A 40 -17.78 29.49 11.42
CA GLY A 40 -18.26 30.49 12.38
C GLY A 40 -17.16 31.32 13.06
N THR A 41 -15.90 31.15 12.69
CA THR A 41 -14.76 31.77 13.39
C THR A 41 -13.66 32.25 12.45
N VAL A 42 -12.97 33.33 12.86
CA VAL A 42 -11.75 33.85 12.22
C VAL A 42 -10.47 33.40 12.93
N VAL A 43 -10.60 32.78 14.10
CA VAL A 43 -9.49 32.25 14.91
C VAL A 43 -8.82 31.10 14.18
N ASN A 44 -7.48 31.03 14.20
CA ASN A 44 -6.72 29.94 13.58
C ASN A 44 -7.21 28.58 14.10
N LEU A 45 -7.74 27.75 13.19
CA LEU A 45 -8.16 26.40 13.55
C LEU A 45 -6.92 25.49 13.55
N PRO A 46 -6.87 24.48 14.44
CA PRO A 46 -5.81 23.48 14.42
C PRO A 46 -5.75 22.80 13.05
N ARG A 47 -4.54 22.63 12.51
CA ARG A 47 -4.32 22.01 11.20
C ARG A 47 -4.31 20.49 11.34
N SER A 48 -5.16 19.79 10.59
CA SER A 48 -5.18 18.32 10.56
C SER A 48 -4.06 17.76 9.66
N GLY A 49 -3.09 17.09 10.28
CA GLY A 49 -2.14 16.22 9.61
C GLY A 49 -0.87 16.86 9.03
N ARG A 50 0.04 15.97 8.59
CA ARG A 50 1.32 16.30 7.96
C ARG A 50 1.09 17.17 6.71
N PRO A 51 1.90 18.22 6.46
CA PRO A 51 1.75 19.03 5.27
C PRO A 51 1.80 18.15 4.02
N THR A 52 0.76 18.24 3.18
CA THR A 52 0.73 17.55 1.90
C THR A 52 1.97 17.96 1.10
N LYS A 53 2.83 16.98 0.74
CA LYS A 53 4.02 17.22 -0.11
C LYS A 53 3.66 17.81 -1.48
N ILE A 54 2.39 17.65 -1.86
CA ILE A 54 1.78 18.21 -3.06
C ILE A 54 0.77 19.28 -2.61
N THR A 55 0.85 20.47 -3.20
CA THR A 55 -0.11 21.53 -2.88
C THR A 55 -1.51 21.17 -3.41
N PRO A 56 -2.62 21.60 -2.78
CA PRO A 56 -3.97 21.39 -3.33
C PRO A 56 -4.15 21.94 -4.75
N ARG A 57 -3.31 22.88 -5.17
CA ARG A 57 -3.24 23.38 -6.55
C ARG A 57 -2.56 22.36 -7.48
N ALA A 58 -1.44 21.78 -7.06
CA ALA A 58 -0.77 20.72 -7.80
C ALA A 58 -1.61 19.43 -7.87
N GLN A 59 -2.33 19.07 -6.81
CA GLN A 59 -3.26 17.93 -6.80
C GLN A 59 -4.42 18.13 -7.78
N ARG A 60 -5.09 19.29 -7.76
CA ARG A 60 -6.16 19.59 -8.73
C ARG A 60 -5.65 19.72 -10.16
N ARG A 61 -4.41 20.18 -10.33
CA ARG A 61 -3.76 20.26 -11.64
C ARG A 61 -3.45 18.87 -12.18
N LEU A 62 -2.91 17.97 -11.36
CA LEU A 62 -2.69 16.56 -11.72
C LEU A 62 -3.99 15.89 -12.12
N ILE A 63 -5.04 16.03 -11.29
CA ILE A 63 -6.37 15.49 -11.60
C ILE A 63 -6.86 16.06 -12.94
N ARG A 64 -6.78 17.38 -13.13
CA ARG A 64 -7.24 18.02 -14.38
C ARG A 64 -6.42 17.63 -15.61
N GLU A 65 -5.10 17.52 -15.51
CA GLU A 65 -4.21 17.13 -16.62
C GLU A 65 -4.49 15.68 -17.05
N VAL A 66 -4.65 14.78 -16.07
CA VAL A 66 -5.00 13.37 -16.32
C VAL A 66 -6.44 13.22 -16.83
N THR A 67 -7.39 14.03 -16.35
CA THR A 67 -8.78 14.03 -16.85
C THR A 67 -8.89 14.61 -18.26
N LYS A 68 -8.03 15.58 -18.62
CA LYS A 68 -8.07 16.26 -19.93
C LYS A 68 -7.38 15.44 -21.03
N ASP A 69 -6.26 14.80 -20.71
CA ASP A 69 -5.59 13.86 -21.60
C ASP A 69 -5.18 12.60 -20.82
N PRO A 70 -6.00 11.54 -20.87
CA PRO A 70 -5.73 10.29 -20.16
C PRO A 70 -4.43 9.59 -20.59
N ARG A 71 -3.82 9.99 -21.72
CA ARG A 71 -2.55 9.44 -22.24
C ARG A 71 -1.30 10.13 -21.66
N THR A 72 -1.48 11.13 -20.77
CA THR A 72 -0.36 11.87 -20.17
C THR A 72 0.59 10.92 -19.42
N THR A 73 1.87 10.93 -19.81
CA THR A 73 2.85 9.97 -19.30
C THR A 73 3.38 10.33 -17.91
N SER A 74 3.93 9.35 -17.20
CA SER A 74 4.60 9.55 -15.90
C SER A 74 5.72 10.62 -15.97
N LYS A 75 6.45 10.68 -17.10
CA LYS A 75 7.49 11.71 -17.34
C LYS A 75 6.91 13.10 -17.56
N GLU A 76 5.79 13.23 -18.25
CA GLU A 76 5.10 14.51 -18.47
C GLU A 76 4.49 15.07 -17.19
N LEU A 77 3.90 14.21 -16.35
CA LEU A 77 3.39 14.60 -15.02
C LEU A 77 4.54 15.02 -14.09
N GLN A 78 5.69 14.36 -14.15
CA GLN A 78 6.89 14.76 -13.42
C GLN A 78 7.44 16.09 -13.89
N ALA A 79 7.49 16.34 -15.21
CA ALA A 79 7.88 17.64 -15.76
C ALA A 79 6.90 18.75 -15.35
N SER A 80 5.59 18.46 -15.36
CA SER A 80 4.54 19.36 -14.88
C SER A 80 4.68 19.68 -13.39
N LEU A 81 5.03 18.70 -12.55
CA LEU A 81 5.26 18.88 -11.11
C LEU A 81 6.61 19.55 -10.78
N ALA A 82 7.64 19.28 -11.57
CA ALA A 82 8.94 19.95 -11.47
C ALA A 82 8.82 21.45 -11.75
N SER A 83 7.92 21.86 -12.66
CA SER A 83 7.59 23.27 -12.91
C SER A 83 7.01 24.01 -11.68
N ILE A 84 6.57 23.27 -10.66
CA ILE A 84 6.01 23.77 -9.39
C ILE A 84 6.95 23.45 -8.21
N LYS A 85 8.23 23.13 -8.48
CA LYS A 85 9.28 22.82 -7.48
C LYS A 85 8.95 21.61 -6.58
N VAL A 86 8.19 20.63 -7.06
CA VAL A 86 7.92 19.37 -6.34
C VAL A 86 8.91 18.29 -6.80
N LYS A 87 9.75 17.77 -5.90
CA LYS A 87 10.69 16.67 -6.19
C LYS A 87 9.92 15.34 -6.30
N THR A 88 10.04 14.68 -7.44
CA THR A 88 9.47 13.35 -7.73
C THR A 88 10.58 12.45 -8.26
N PHE A 89 10.58 11.15 -7.89
CA PHE A 89 11.54 10.16 -8.39
C PHE A 89 10.77 9.00 -9.02
N CYS A 90 11.19 8.62 -10.23
CA CYS A 90 10.68 7.48 -10.98
C CYS A 90 11.84 6.54 -11.25
N VAL A 91 11.73 5.29 -10.82
CA VAL A 91 12.65 4.24 -11.28
C VAL A 91 11.93 3.48 -12.38
N THR A 92 12.18 3.89 -13.62
CA THR A 92 12.05 2.99 -14.77
C THR A 92 13.36 2.22 -14.84
N ASN A 93 13.30 0.89 -14.93
CA ASN A 93 14.49 0.07 -15.15
C ASN A 93 15.17 0.51 -16.46
N MET A 94 16.20 1.34 -16.34
CA MET A 94 17.25 1.48 -17.35
C MET A 94 18.51 0.91 -16.73
N GLN A 95 18.96 -0.22 -17.25
CA GLN A 95 20.35 -0.63 -17.09
C GLN A 95 21.26 0.53 -17.49
N LYS A 96 22.01 1.08 -16.54
CA LYS A 96 23.30 1.72 -16.84
C LYS A 96 24.33 1.25 -15.84
N ASN A 97 25.28 0.51 -16.41
CA ASN A 97 26.47 0.04 -15.76
C ASN A 97 27.48 1.20 -15.61
N LYS A 98 28.33 1.10 -14.57
CA LYS A 98 29.60 1.82 -14.29
C LYS A 98 29.61 3.13 -13.47
N LYS A 99 30.17 2.93 -12.27
CA LYS A 99 31.40 3.53 -11.67
C LYS A 99 31.32 4.81 -10.80
N SER A 100 31.91 4.61 -9.62
CA SER A 100 32.72 5.49 -8.75
C SER A 100 32.05 6.52 -7.84
N GLY A 101 32.47 6.48 -6.56
CA GLY A 101 32.79 7.70 -5.81
C GLY A 101 31.96 7.96 -4.55
N ARG A 102 32.49 7.54 -3.39
CA ARG A 102 32.26 8.00 -2.01
C ARG A 102 31.04 8.92 -1.74
N GLY A 103 30.13 8.45 -0.89
CA GLY A 103 29.16 9.27 -0.16
C GLY A 103 28.55 8.47 1.00
N GLN A 104 28.48 9.09 2.18
CA GLN A 104 28.01 8.52 3.45
C GLN A 104 26.74 7.66 3.33
N ILE A 105 26.77 6.47 3.94
CA ILE A 105 25.61 5.60 4.11
C ILE A 105 24.81 6.13 5.30
N VAL A 106 23.75 6.89 5.01
CA VAL A 106 22.67 7.15 5.95
C VAL A 106 21.59 6.12 5.64
N PHE A 107 21.35 5.18 6.56
CA PHE A 107 20.29 4.18 6.45
C PHE A 107 18.94 4.91 6.41
N HIS A 108 18.30 4.92 5.26
CA HIS A 108 16.88 5.25 5.11
C HIS A 108 16.21 4.01 4.54
N THR A 109 15.42 3.35 5.40
CA THR A 109 14.50 2.26 5.05
C THR A 109 13.64 2.72 3.89
N THR A 110 14.02 2.29 2.69
CA THR A 110 13.30 2.62 1.46
C THR A 110 12.23 1.56 1.31
N VAL A 111 11.01 1.90 1.72
CA VAL A 111 9.84 1.11 1.38
C VAL A 111 9.62 1.23 -0.13
N TYR A 112 9.81 0.13 -0.85
CA TYR A 112 9.39 0.04 -2.24
C TYR A 112 7.90 -0.33 -2.26
N ILE A 113 7.03 0.64 -2.51
CA ILE A 113 5.70 0.34 -3.00
C ILE A 113 5.85 0.16 -4.51
N TYR A 114 5.73 -1.08 -4.99
CA TYR A 114 5.67 -1.36 -6.43
C TYR A 114 4.33 -0.86 -6.98
N ILE A 115 4.20 0.45 -7.19
CA ILE A 115 3.13 1.01 -8.03
C ILE A 115 3.60 0.86 -9.48
N VAL A 116 3.52 -0.35 -10.01
CA VAL A 116 3.83 -0.61 -11.42
C VAL A 116 2.64 -0.13 -12.25
N LYS A 117 2.74 1.10 -12.78
CA LYS A 117 1.86 1.59 -13.85
C LYS A 117 2.39 1.04 -15.18
N ILE A 118 1.84 -0.07 -15.65
CA ILE A 118 1.94 -0.53 -17.04
C ILE A 118 0.61 -0.19 -17.72
N ASP A 119 0.68 0.27 -18.97
CA ASP A 119 -0.43 0.76 -19.79
C ASP A 119 -1.52 -0.29 -20.08
N CYS A 120 -2.30 -0.64 -19.07
CA CYS A 120 -3.66 -1.17 -19.14
C CYS A 120 -4.38 -0.74 -17.85
N GLN A 121 -5.70 -0.72 -17.85
CA GLN A 121 -6.51 -0.37 -16.69
C GLN A 121 -6.05 -1.10 -15.41
N CYS A 122 -6.23 -0.42 -14.26
CA CYS A 122 -6.02 -0.89 -12.88
C CYS A 122 -4.62 -0.60 -12.28
N LEU A 123 -4.58 0.27 -11.24
CA LEU A 123 -3.87 -0.08 -9.99
C LEU A 123 -4.31 -1.51 -9.67
N PHE A 124 -3.51 -2.36 -9.03
CA PHE A 124 -3.84 -3.76 -8.70
C PHE A 124 -3.56 -4.74 -9.85
N LEU A 125 -2.49 -5.50 -9.63
CA LEU A 125 -1.91 -6.46 -10.56
C LEU A 125 -2.18 -7.86 -10.02
N HIS A 126 -2.20 -8.85 -10.92
CA HIS A 126 -2.30 -10.25 -10.55
C HIS A 126 -1.17 -10.69 -9.61
N HIS A 127 -1.43 -11.66 -8.75
CA HIS A 127 -0.49 -12.12 -7.73
C HIS A 127 0.82 -12.72 -8.30
N SER A 128 0.83 -13.10 -9.58
CA SER A 128 2.05 -13.48 -10.31
C SER A 128 3.18 -12.45 -10.24
N LEU A 129 2.88 -11.16 -9.98
CA LEU A 129 3.89 -10.12 -9.79
C LEU A 129 4.85 -10.41 -8.62
N ALA A 130 4.39 -11.20 -7.63
CA ALA A 130 5.17 -11.57 -6.45
C ALA A 130 6.49 -12.26 -6.81
N ILE A 131 6.52 -12.97 -7.96
CA ILE A 131 7.75 -13.52 -8.54
C ILE A 131 8.80 -12.43 -8.71
N GLY A 132 8.40 -11.29 -9.29
CA GLY A 132 9.27 -10.15 -9.57
C GLY A 132 9.60 -9.34 -8.32
N SER A 133 8.60 -9.01 -7.50
CA SER A 133 8.79 -8.18 -6.31
C SER A 133 9.67 -8.87 -5.27
N ILE A 134 9.44 -10.16 -4.97
CA ILE A 134 10.22 -10.94 -4.00
C ILE A 134 11.62 -11.20 -4.56
N SER A 135 11.76 -11.56 -5.84
CA SER A 135 13.08 -11.71 -6.47
C SER A 135 13.89 -10.41 -6.43
N GLY A 136 13.24 -9.26 -6.66
CA GLY A 136 13.86 -7.93 -6.58
C GLY A 136 14.28 -7.59 -5.16
N HIS A 137 13.39 -7.82 -4.18
CA HIS A 137 13.67 -7.60 -2.77
C HIS A 137 14.84 -8.48 -2.29
N ALA A 138 14.85 -9.77 -2.62
CA ALA A 138 15.89 -10.70 -2.23
C ALA A 138 17.28 -10.33 -2.79
N ARG A 139 17.35 -9.68 -3.96
CA ARG A 139 18.62 -9.17 -4.52
C ARG A 139 19.16 -7.96 -3.77
N SER A 140 18.28 -7.16 -3.15
CA SER A 140 18.65 -5.98 -2.36
C SER A 140 18.96 -6.33 -0.91
N GLN A 141 18.17 -7.24 -0.35
CA GLN A 141 18.23 -7.66 1.05
C GLN A 141 18.27 -9.18 1.12
N ASN A 142 19.48 -9.73 1.22
CA ASN A 142 19.66 -11.16 1.45
C ASN A 142 19.11 -11.49 2.86
N ASN A 143 18.31 -12.55 3.00
CA ASN A 143 17.67 -12.99 4.25
C ASN A 143 16.33 -12.32 4.62
N LEU A 144 15.54 -11.83 3.65
CA LEU A 144 14.14 -11.45 3.89
C LEU A 144 13.30 -12.64 4.38
N CYS A 145 12.17 -12.34 5.02
CA CYS A 145 11.09 -13.28 5.27
C CYS A 145 9.79 -12.78 4.64
N VAL A 146 8.86 -13.70 4.35
CA VAL A 146 7.60 -13.42 3.66
C VAL A 146 6.44 -13.68 4.60
N VAL A 147 5.53 -12.71 4.68
CA VAL A 147 4.19 -12.93 5.23
C VAL A 147 3.23 -12.85 4.06
N TRP A 148 2.56 -13.96 3.77
CA TRP A 148 1.63 -14.11 2.65
C TRP A 148 0.20 -14.14 3.18
N VAL A 149 -0.57 -13.09 2.89
CA VAL A 149 -1.95 -12.93 3.39
C VAL A 149 -2.89 -13.10 2.21
N ASP A 150 -3.64 -14.20 2.21
CA ASP A 150 -4.33 -14.70 1.01
C ASP A 150 -5.38 -15.77 1.39
N ALA A 151 -6.41 -15.92 0.58
CA ALA A 151 -7.32 -17.08 0.65
C ALA A 151 -6.69 -18.37 0.11
N HIS A 152 -5.76 -18.23 -0.84
CA HIS A 152 -5.08 -19.27 -1.60
C HIS A 152 -3.60 -19.37 -1.18
N ALA A 153 -2.93 -20.48 -1.54
CA ALA A 153 -1.51 -20.62 -1.26
C ALA A 153 -0.60 -20.16 -2.39
N ASP A 154 -1.12 -20.07 -3.61
CA ASP A 154 -0.37 -19.59 -4.77
C ASP A 154 0.96 -20.33 -4.99
N ILE A 155 0.95 -21.63 -4.68
CA ILE A 155 2.14 -22.49 -4.59
C ILE A 155 2.05 -23.68 -5.55
N ASN A 156 1.02 -23.73 -6.39
CA ASN A 156 0.99 -24.71 -7.46
C ASN A 156 2.25 -24.61 -8.33
N THR A 157 2.82 -25.76 -8.67
CA THR A 157 3.82 -25.87 -9.73
C THR A 157 3.14 -25.86 -11.10
N PRO A 158 3.88 -25.60 -12.19
CA PRO A 158 3.32 -25.70 -13.55
C PRO A 158 2.75 -27.08 -13.90
N LEU A 159 3.13 -28.12 -13.16
CA LEU A 159 2.66 -29.49 -13.36
C LEU A 159 1.53 -29.90 -12.40
N SER A 160 1.33 -29.17 -11.29
CA SER A 160 0.27 -29.46 -10.31
C SER A 160 -0.96 -28.57 -10.47
N THR A 161 -0.82 -27.40 -11.09
CA THR A 161 -1.93 -26.46 -11.31
C THR A 161 -3.07 -27.11 -12.12
N PRO A 162 -4.33 -27.01 -11.66
CA PRO A 162 -5.48 -27.50 -12.43
C PRO A 162 -5.88 -26.55 -13.57
N THR A 163 -5.53 -25.27 -13.48
CA THR A 163 -5.97 -24.23 -14.43
C THR A 163 -4.89 -23.78 -15.40
N GLY A 164 -3.62 -23.91 -15.02
CA GLY A 164 -2.50 -23.33 -15.77
C GLY A 164 -2.31 -21.83 -15.54
N ASN A 165 -3.16 -21.17 -14.74
CA ASN A 165 -3.04 -19.73 -14.50
C ASN A 165 -1.85 -19.44 -13.58
N ILE A 166 -1.00 -18.49 -13.98
CA ILE A 166 0.28 -18.22 -13.31
C ILE A 166 0.09 -17.49 -11.97
N HIS A 167 -1.02 -16.78 -11.76
CA HIS A 167 -1.30 -16.09 -10.50
C HIS A 167 -1.34 -17.06 -9.30
N GLY A 168 -1.79 -18.31 -9.48
CA GLY A 168 -1.78 -19.35 -8.45
C GLY A 168 -0.47 -20.14 -8.33
N GLN A 169 0.61 -19.71 -8.98
CA GLN A 169 1.91 -20.40 -8.99
C GLN A 169 3.13 -19.64 -8.41
N PRO A 170 3.08 -18.35 -8.03
CA PRO A 170 4.27 -17.54 -7.82
C PRO A 170 5.21 -18.10 -6.74
N VAL A 171 4.69 -18.67 -5.65
CA VAL A 171 5.52 -19.18 -4.55
C VAL A 171 6.32 -20.40 -4.98
N SER A 172 5.79 -21.23 -5.88
CA SER A 172 6.49 -22.42 -6.40
C SER A 172 7.80 -22.07 -7.12
N TYR A 173 7.82 -20.95 -7.84
CA TYR A 173 9.00 -20.45 -8.54
C TYR A 173 10.05 -19.85 -7.59
N LEU A 174 9.64 -19.43 -6.40
CA LEU A 174 10.47 -18.70 -5.44
C LEU A 174 11.10 -19.61 -4.36
N LEU A 175 10.47 -20.75 -4.06
CA LEU A 175 10.93 -21.72 -3.07
C LEU A 175 12.09 -22.57 -3.58
N LYS A 176 13.18 -22.61 -2.80
CA LYS A 176 14.37 -23.41 -3.12
C LYS A 176 14.07 -24.90 -3.16
N GLU A 177 13.24 -25.38 -2.25
CA GLU A 177 12.86 -26.79 -2.09
C GLU A 177 12.08 -27.32 -3.30
N LEU A 178 11.36 -26.44 -4.01
CA LEU A 178 10.59 -26.80 -5.20
C LEU A 178 11.36 -26.63 -6.51
N HIS A 179 12.59 -26.12 -6.49
CA HIS A 179 13.35 -25.82 -7.73
C HIS A 179 13.42 -27.00 -8.70
N SER A 180 13.62 -28.22 -8.19
CA SER A 180 13.70 -29.45 -8.99
C SER A 180 12.36 -29.89 -9.61
N LYS A 181 11.25 -29.32 -9.14
CA LYS A 181 9.88 -29.61 -9.60
C LYS A 181 9.36 -28.59 -10.61
N ILE A 182 10.09 -27.49 -10.83
CA ILE A 182 9.72 -26.45 -11.80
C ILE A 182 10.35 -26.79 -13.17
N PRO A 183 9.54 -27.06 -14.21
CA PRO A 183 10.06 -27.27 -15.56
C PRO A 183 10.68 -25.97 -16.13
N VAL A 184 11.51 -26.12 -17.15
CA VAL A 184 12.07 -24.95 -17.86
C VAL A 184 10.96 -24.27 -18.66
N MET A 185 10.52 -23.11 -18.18
CA MET A 185 9.46 -22.31 -18.81
C MET A 185 10.06 -21.16 -19.65
N PRO A 186 9.60 -20.94 -20.89
CA PRO A 186 10.02 -19.79 -21.71
C PRO A 186 9.77 -18.46 -20.98
N GLY A 187 10.81 -17.61 -20.88
CA GLY A 187 10.71 -16.30 -20.21
C GLY A 187 10.94 -16.32 -18.69
N PHE A 188 11.12 -17.49 -18.08
CA PHE A 188 11.28 -17.66 -16.63
C PHE A 188 12.71 -18.04 -16.21
N SER A 189 13.63 -18.17 -17.16
CA SER A 189 15.04 -18.57 -16.92
C SER A 189 15.84 -17.61 -16.04
N TRP A 190 15.37 -16.37 -15.85
CA TRP A 190 16.00 -15.37 -14.99
C TRP A 190 15.67 -15.56 -13.50
N ILE A 191 14.61 -16.33 -13.20
CA ILE A 191 14.14 -16.55 -11.84
C ILE A 191 15.13 -17.47 -11.14
N LYS A 192 15.53 -17.07 -9.94
CA LYS A 192 16.37 -17.86 -9.05
C LYS A 192 15.62 -18.01 -7.74
N PRO A 193 15.33 -19.24 -7.28
CA PRO A 193 14.68 -19.45 -6.00
C PRO A 193 15.45 -18.73 -4.89
N CYS A 194 14.74 -17.92 -4.11
CA CYS A 194 15.35 -16.95 -3.22
C CYS A 194 14.90 -17.08 -1.76
N ILE A 195 13.77 -17.75 -1.51
CA ILE A 195 13.24 -18.06 -0.18
C ILE A 195 13.22 -19.58 0.04
N SER A 196 13.23 -20.00 1.30
CA SER A 196 13.10 -21.41 1.69
C SER A 196 11.76 -21.60 2.42
N ALA A 197 11.29 -22.84 2.57
CA ALA A 197 9.98 -23.14 3.17
C ALA A 197 9.78 -22.55 4.57
N LYS A 198 10.86 -22.43 5.34
CA LYS A 198 10.89 -21.80 6.68
C LYS A 198 10.86 -20.27 6.68
N ASP A 199 11.02 -19.64 5.53
CA ASP A 199 11.14 -18.19 5.39
C ASP A 199 9.80 -17.53 5.03
N ILE A 200 8.72 -18.30 4.95
CA ILE A 200 7.37 -17.85 4.60
C ILE A 200 6.35 -18.33 5.64
N VAL A 201 5.37 -17.47 5.96
CA VAL A 201 4.17 -17.81 6.73
C VAL A 201 2.94 -17.39 5.95
N TYR A 202 1.97 -18.31 5.84
CA TYR A 202 0.65 -18.01 5.27
C TYR A 202 -0.37 -17.64 6.35
N ILE A 203 -1.26 -16.69 6.04
CA ILE A 203 -2.36 -16.26 6.92
C ILE A 203 -3.62 -16.07 6.07
N GLY A 204 -4.72 -16.72 6.44
CA GLY A 204 -6.03 -16.54 5.80
C GLY A 204 -6.45 -17.67 4.85
N LEU A 205 -5.65 -18.74 4.75
CA LEU A 205 -5.89 -19.86 3.83
C LEU A 205 -7.27 -20.47 4.09
N ARG A 206 -8.02 -20.70 3.01
CA ARG A 206 -9.33 -21.36 3.06
C ARG A 206 -9.76 -22.02 1.76
N ASP A 207 -9.07 -21.76 0.66
CA ASP A 207 -9.28 -22.46 -0.61
C ASP A 207 -7.92 -22.96 -1.14
N LEU A 208 -7.67 -24.26 -0.99
CA LEU A 208 -6.41 -24.88 -1.36
C LEU A 208 -6.65 -26.04 -2.31
N ASP A 209 -5.92 -26.07 -3.41
CA ASP A 209 -5.87 -27.25 -4.25
C ASP A 209 -5.20 -28.42 -3.49
N PRO A 210 -5.55 -29.68 -3.80
CA PRO A 210 -4.90 -30.85 -3.18
C PRO A 210 -3.37 -30.85 -3.32
N GLY A 211 -2.86 -30.37 -4.46
CA GLY A 211 -1.42 -30.25 -4.71
C GLY A 211 -0.75 -29.23 -3.80
N GLU A 212 -1.38 -28.08 -3.58
CA GLU A 212 -0.88 -27.04 -2.69
C GLU A 212 -0.91 -27.48 -1.24
N HIS A 213 -2.02 -28.08 -0.80
CA HIS A 213 -2.13 -28.65 0.54
C HIS A 213 -1.03 -29.68 0.80
N TYR A 214 -0.79 -30.59 -0.15
CA TYR A 214 0.31 -31.55 -0.06
C TYR A 214 1.67 -30.87 0.08
N ILE A 215 1.96 -29.85 -0.74
CA ILE A 215 3.24 -29.12 -0.68
C ILE A 215 3.44 -28.47 0.69
N ILE A 216 2.42 -27.78 1.22
CA ILE A 216 2.47 -27.12 2.53
C ILE A 216 2.79 -28.12 3.64
N GLN A 217 2.06 -29.24 3.68
CA GLN A 217 2.25 -30.28 4.69
C GLN A 217 3.62 -30.97 4.53
N HIS A 218 4.00 -31.35 3.31
CA HIS A 218 5.23 -32.08 3.03
C HIS A 218 6.49 -31.25 3.32
N LEU A 219 6.48 -29.96 3.00
CA LEU A 219 7.60 -29.05 3.27
C LEU A 219 7.56 -28.45 4.68
N GLY A 220 6.48 -28.69 5.44
CA GLY A 220 6.30 -28.14 6.78
C GLY A 220 6.23 -26.61 6.79
N ILE A 221 5.59 -26.02 5.77
CA ILE A 221 5.42 -24.56 5.68
C ILE A 221 4.43 -24.13 6.78
N LYS A 222 4.81 -23.14 7.58
CA LYS A 222 3.94 -22.60 8.63
C LYS A 222 2.78 -21.84 7.98
N SER A 223 1.56 -22.24 8.30
CA SER A 223 0.35 -21.58 7.82
C SER A 223 -0.67 -21.45 8.94
N PHE A 224 -1.51 -20.42 8.82
CA PHE A 224 -2.70 -20.20 9.62
C PHE A 224 -3.88 -20.06 8.67
N SER A 225 -4.64 -21.14 8.52
CA SER A 225 -5.91 -21.11 7.82
C SER A 225 -6.94 -20.34 8.64
N MET A 226 -8.11 -20.09 8.06
CA MET A 226 -9.22 -19.47 8.81
C MET A 226 -9.61 -20.28 10.05
N TRP A 227 -9.41 -21.61 10.06
CA TRP A 227 -9.64 -22.43 11.25
C TRP A 227 -8.71 -22.04 12.42
N GLU A 228 -7.41 -21.88 12.16
CA GLU A 228 -6.47 -21.44 13.20
C GLU A 228 -6.77 -20.00 13.64
N LEU A 229 -7.20 -19.13 12.72
CA LEU A 229 -7.62 -17.77 13.08
C LEU A 229 -8.86 -17.77 13.98
N ASP A 230 -9.87 -18.59 13.69
CA ASP A 230 -11.07 -18.71 14.52
C ASP A 230 -10.72 -19.22 15.93
N HIS A 231 -9.77 -20.15 16.02
CA HIS A 231 -9.37 -20.76 17.29
C HIS A 231 -8.47 -19.86 18.16
N LEU A 232 -7.49 -19.21 17.53
CA LEU A 232 -6.44 -18.45 18.24
C LEU A 232 -6.74 -16.95 18.33
N GLY A 233 -7.50 -16.43 17.37
CA GLY A 233 -7.67 -15.01 17.12
C GLY A 233 -6.44 -14.37 16.45
N ILE A 234 -6.68 -13.31 15.67
CA ILE A 234 -5.63 -12.63 14.89
C ILE A 234 -4.45 -12.14 15.73
N SER A 235 -4.67 -11.77 17.00
CA SER A 235 -3.58 -11.32 17.89
C SER A 235 -2.54 -12.40 18.09
N ARG A 236 -3.01 -13.62 18.44
CA ARG A 236 -2.12 -14.73 18.72
C ARG A 236 -1.45 -15.26 17.46
N VAL A 237 -2.17 -15.28 16.34
CA VAL A 237 -1.60 -15.62 15.02
C VAL A 237 -0.44 -14.68 14.67
N MET A 238 -0.58 -13.37 14.91
CA MET A 238 0.48 -12.41 14.64
C MET A 238 1.67 -12.54 15.59
N GLU A 239 1.44 -12.84 16.86
CA GLU A 239 2.51 -13.16 17.82
C GLU A 239 3.33 -14.37 17.34
N GLU A 240 2.67 -15.49 17.04
CA GLU A 240 3.34 -16.70 16.57
C GLU A 240 4.05 -16.52 15.22
N THR A 241 3.47 -15.73 14.32
CA THR A 241 4.10 -15.36 13.04
C THR A 241 5.40 -14.60 13.28
N CYS A 242 5.38 -13.61 14.18
CA CYS A 242 6.57 -12.83 14.51
C CYS A 242 7.62 -13.70 15.21
N ASP A 243 7.22 -14.54 16.18
CA ASP A 243 8.13 -15.44 16.89
C ASP A 243 8.81 -16.43 15.93
N TYR A 244 8.06 -16.95 14.95
CA TYR A 244 8.57 -17.87 13.95
C TYR A 244 9.56 -17.19 12.98
N LEU A 245 9.19 -16.05 12.40
CA LEU A 245 9.99 -15.39 11.35
C LEU A 245 11.13 -14.51 11.88
N LEU A 246 10.94 -13.87 13.04
CA LEU A 246 11.78 -12.79 13.54
C LEU A 246 12.72 -13.22 14.67
N THR A 247 13.03 -14.52 14.77
CA THR A 247 14.13 -15.03 15.61
C THR A 247 15.48 -14.33 15.34
N LYS A 248 15.61 -13.70 14.17
CA LYS A 248 16.70 -12.81 13.79
C LYS A 248 16.12 -11.54 13.18
N TYR A 249 16.88 -10.44 13.23
CA TYR A 249 16.52 -9.20 12.54
C TYR A 249 16.52 -9.43 11.01
N ARG A 250 15.33 -9.50 10.41
CA ARG A 250 15.12 -9.81 8.99
C ARG A 250 14.11 -8.86 8.37
N PRO A 251 14.34 -8.34 7.15
CA PRO A 251 13.36 -7.53 6.44
C PRO A 251 12.11 -8.34 6.11
N ILE A 252 10.93 -7.78 6.39
CA ILE A 252 9.64 -8.39 6.08
C ILE A 252 9.20 -7.94 4.67
N HIS A 253 8.87 -8.92 3.84
CA HIS A 253 8.09 -8.75 2.62
C HIS A 253 6.65 -9.16 2.94
N LEU A 254 5.72 -8.19 2.94
CA LEU A 254 4.30 -8.47 3.10
C LEU A 254 3.66 -8.56 1.71
N SER A 255 3.20 -9.74 1.32
CA SER A 255 2.40 -9.93 0.11
C SER A 255 0.95 -10.12 0.53
N PHE A 256 0.09 -9.17 0.18
CA PHE A 256 -1.30 -9.12 0.64
C PHE A 256 -2.23 -9.19 -0.56
N ASP A 257 -2.89 -10.33 -0.74
CA ASP A 257 -4.05 -10.45 -1.64
C ASP A 257 -5.28 -9.82 -0.99
N ILE A 258 -6.01 -8.99 -1.73
CA ILE A 258 -7.25 -8.43 -1.21
C ILE A 258 -8.32 -9.50 -0.96
N ASP A 259 -8.28 -10.62 -1.69
CA ASP A 259 -9.21 -11.73 -1.53
C ASP A 259 -9.03 -12.48 -0.20
N ALA A 260 -7.95 -12.20 0.56
CA ALA A 260 -7.83 -12.63 1.95
C ALA A 260 -8.95 -12.05 2.83
N ILE A 261 -9.44 -10.86 2.49
CA ILE A 261 -10.57 -10.20 3.16
C ILE A 261 -11.88 -10.84 2.65
N ASP A 262 -12.85 -11.01 3.56
CA ASP A 262 -14.15 -11.57 3.20
C ASP A 262 -14.83 -10.76 2.08
N PRO A 263 -15.43 -11.42 1.07
CA PRO A 263 -16.05 -10.74 -0.07
C PRO A 263 -17.26 -9.87 0.30
N SER A 264 -17.88 -10.03 1.48
CA SER A 264 -18.86 -9.06 1.98
C SER A 264 -18.27 -7.65 2.20
N LEU A 265 -16.93 -7.56 2.28
CA LEU A 265 -16.18 -6.34 2.47
C LEU A 265 -15.40 -5.98 1.18
N ALA A 266 -14.66 -6.94 0.62
CA ALA A 266 -13.79 -6.74 -0.54
C ALA A 266 -14.20 -7.56 -1.78
N PRO A 267 -15.40 -7.33 -2.35
CA PRO A 267 -15.95 -8.15 -3.44
C PRO A 267 -15.28 -7.92 -4.80
N ALA A 268 -14.63 -6.78 -5.04
CA ALA A 268 -14.04 -6.45 -6.34
C ALA A 268 -12.67 -7.13 -6.51
N THR A 269 -12.66 -8.46 -6.63
CA THR A 269 -11.48 -9.32 -6.85
C THR A 269 -11.83 -10.52 -7.75
N GLY A 270 -10.81 -11.17 -8.33
CA GLY A 270 -10.98 -12.27 -9.29
C GLY A 270 -11.48 -13.58 -8.68
N THR A 271 -11.10 -13.86 -7.44
CA THR A 271 -11.29 -15.16 -6.77
C THR A 271 -11.89 -14.99 -5.36
N PRO A 272 -13.09 -14.40 -5.22
CA PRO A 272 -13.69 -14.14 -3.92
C PRO A 272 -14.07 -15.44 -3.18
N MET A 273 -13.58 -15.60 -1.95
CA MET A 273 -13.89 -16.75 -1.09
C MET A 273 -14.51 -16.31 0.23
N VAL A 274 -15.71 -16.82 0.55
CA VAL A 274 -16.44 -16.50 1.80
C VAL A 274 -15.73 -17.02 3.04
N GLY A 275 -16.03 -16.43 4.20
CA GLY A 275 -15.42 -16.80 5.47
C GLY A 275 -13.98 -16.29 5.59
N GLY A 276 -13.70 -15.11 5.01
CA GLY A 276 -12.38 -14.49 5.03
C GLY A 276 -12.13 -13.61 6.25
N LEU A 277 -11.00 -12.90 6.22
CA LEU A 277 -10.65 -11.93 7.25
C LEU A 277 -11.66 -10.80 7.32
N THR A 278 -12.00 -10.38 8.52
CA THR A 278 -12.70 -9.11 8.74
C THR A 278 -11.76 -7.93 8.49
N TYR A 279 -12.33 -6.76 8.24
CA TYR A 279 -11.54 -5.51 8.16
C TYR A 279 -10.65 -5.27 9.38
N ARG A 280 -11.17 -5.59 10.58
CA ARG A 280 -10.45 -5.35 11.84
C ARG A 280 -9.20 -6.21 11.94
N GLU A 281 -9.26 -7.44 11.42
CA GLU A 281 -8.16 -8.41 11.43
C GLU A 281 -7.10 -8.02 10.40
N GLY A 282 -7.51 -7.69 9.17
CA GLY A 282 -6.58 -7.19 8.14
C GLY A 282 -5.82 -5.95 8.61
N VAL A 283 -6.51 -4.96 9.20
CA VAL A 283 -5.85 -3.78 9.77
C VAL A 283 -4.98 -4.13 10.98
N TYR A 284 -5.41 -5.04 11.85
CA TYR A 284 -4.58 -5.48 12.98
C TYR A 284 -3.27 -6.11 12.51
N LEU A 285 -3.33 -6.99 11.51
CA LEU A 285 -2.16 -7.59 10.89
C LEU A 285 -1.21 -6.51 10.35
N ALA A 286 -1.72 -5.55 9.58
CA ALA A 286 -0.92 -4.46 9.02
C ALA A 286 -0.28 -3.58 10.12
N GLU A 287 -1.03 -3.25 11.18
CA GLU A 287 -0.51 -2.53 12.35
C GLU A 287 0.58 -3.34 13.08
N ALA A 288 0.38 -4.66 13.26
CA ALA A 288 1.35 -5.55 13.90
C ALA A 288 2.65 -5.63 13.09
N ILE A 289 2.56 -5.80 11.78
CA ILE A 289 3.73 -5.78 10.87
C ILE A 289 4.43 -4.41 10.94
N CYS A 290 3.69 -3.29 10.90
CA CYS A 290 4.27 -1.96 11.03
C CYS A 290 5.03 -1.78 12.36
N LYS A 291 4.47 -2.29 13.47
CA LYS A 291 5.08 -2.18 14.81
C LYS A 291 6.42 -2.90 14.94
N THR A 292 6.70 -3.90 14.10
CA THR A 292 8.02 -4.54 14.06
C THR A 292 9.12 -3.55 13.65
N GLY A 293 8.78 -2.52 12.85
CA GLY A 293 9.76 -1.65 12.21
C GLY A 293 10.59 -2.32 11.11
N LEU A 294 10.22 -3.55 10.71
CA LEU A 294 10.96 -4.39 9.76
C LEU A 294 10.30 -4.51 8.39
N LEU A 295 9.11 -3.93 8.20
CA LEU A 295 8.46 -3.90 6.89
C LEU A 295 9.35 -3.20 5.86
N SER A 296 9.72 -3.93 4.81
CA SER A 296 10.62 -3.47 3.75
C SER A 296 9.91 -3.35 2.40
N VAL A 297 9.04 -4.30 2.07
CA VAL A 297 8.23 -4.29 0.85
C VAL A 297 6.79 -4.70 1.17
N LEU A 298 5.83 -4.04 0.51
CA LEU A 298 4.42 -4.39 0.53
C LEU A 298 3.94 -4.56 -0.91
N ASP A 299 3.39 -5.73 -1.20
CA ASP A 299 2.55 -5.97 -2.36
C ASP A 299 1.09 -5.98 -1.93
N LEU A 300 0.24 -5.25 -2.65
CA LEU A 300 -1.22 -5.29 -2.48
C LEU A 300 -1.85 -5.57 -3.85
N VAL A 301 -2.49 -6.73 -4.00
CA VAL A 301 -2.81 -7.34 -5.30
C VAL A 301 -4.29 -7.68 -5.47
N GLU A 302 -4.64 -8.14 -6.67
CA GLU A 302 -5.93 -8.72 -7.09
C GLU A 302 -7.22 -7.88 -6.92
N VAL A 303 -7.15 -6.63 -6.47
CA VAL A 303 -8.34 -5.76 -6.55
C VAL A 303 -8.67 -5.51 -8.04
N ASN A 304 -9.86 -5.88 -8.47
CA ASN A 304 -10.29 -5.72 -9.85
C ASN A 304 -11.56 -4.85 -9.91
N PRO A 305 -11.41 -3.53 -10.18
CA PRO A 305 -12.52 -2.60 -10.33
C PRO A 305 -13.55 -2.99 -11.39
N ASN A 306 -13.23 -3.88 -12.33
CA ASN A 306 -14.18 -4.30 -13.37
C ASN A 306 -15.13 -5.41 -12.89
N LEU A 307 -14.88 -6.02 -11.73
CA LEU A 307 -15.66 -7.13 -11.18
C LEU A 307 -16.67 -6.72 -10.11
N GLY A 308 -16.76 -5.43 -9.80
CA GLY A 308 -17.73 -4.90 -8.84
C GLY A 308 -18.49 -3.70 -9.37
N ASN A 309 -19.65 -3.43 -8.77
CA ASN A 309 -20.37 -2.16 -8.95
C ASN A 309 -19.63 -1.01 -8.24
N THR A 310 -20.08 0.23 -8.45
CA THR A 310 -19.41 1.43 -7.90
C THR A 310 -19.18 1.38 -6.39
N GLU A 311 -20.13 0.84 -5.61
CA GLU A 311 -20.03 0.75 -4.16
C GLU A 311 -19.07 -0.37 -3.73
N GLU A 312 -19.14 -1.53 -4.38
CA GLU A 312 -18.25 -2.68 -4.19
C GLU A 312 -16.79 -2.33 -4.48
N VAL A 313 -16.55 -1.61 -5.57
CA VAL A 313 -15.22 -1.10 -5.94
C VAL A 313 -14.74 -0.10 -4.91
N ALA A 314 -15.57 0.88 -4.54
CA ALA A 314 -15.19 1.86 -3.52
C ALA A 314 -14.86 1.19 -2.19
N SER A 315 -15.65 0.20 -1.78
CA SER A 315 -15.44 -0.60 -0.58
C SER A 315 -14.08 -1.31 -0.63
N THR A 316 -13.84 -2.10 -1.67
CA THR A 316 -12.59 -2.86 -1.87
C THR A 316 -11.36 -1.94 -1.91
N VAL A 317 -11.45 -0.82 -2.63
CA VAL A 317 -10.36 0.18 -2.70
C VAL A 317 -10.12 0.86 -1.35
N ASN A 318 -11.16 1.16 -0.59
CA ASN A 318 -11.01 1.73 0.76
C ASN A 318 -10.33 0.74 1.72
N TYR A 319 -10.65 -0.55 1.62
CA TYR A 319 -9.98 -1.59 2.39
C TYR A 319 -8.51 -1.73 2.02
N ALA A 320 -8.21 -1.82 0.72
CA ALA A 320 -6.86 -1.76 0.18
C ALA A 320 -6.05 -0.58 0.74
N LEU A 321 -6.62 0.63 0.70
CA LEU A 321 -5.99 1.82 1.26
C LEU A 321 -5.79 1.73 2.78
N GLY A 322 -6.76 1.17 3.50
CA GLY A 322 -6.67 0.95 4.95
C GLY A 322 -5.47 0.06 5.32
N ILE A 323 -5.26 -1.04 4.59
CA ILE A 323 -4.12 -1.94 4.77
C ILE A 323 -2.79 -1.22 4.49
N ILE A 324 -2.71 -0.49 3.37
CA ILE A 324 -1.51 0.27 3.00
C ILE A 324 -1.18 1.31 4.08
N LEU A 325 -2.16 2.12 4.48
CA LEU A 325 -1.94 3.18 5.48
C LEU A 325 -1.51 2.60 6.83
N SER A 326 -2.13 1.51 7.26
CA SER A 326 -1.82 0.85 8.54
C SER A 326 -0.44 0.22 8.54
N SER A 327 -0.02 -0.34 7.40
CA SER A 327 1.34 -0.87 7.19
C SER A 327 2.43 0.21 7.31
N PHE A 328 2.07 1.48 7.12
CA PHE A 328 2.99 2.64 7.20
C PHE A 328 2.72 3.59 8.36
N GLY A 329 2.09 3.09 9.43
CA GLY A 329 2.01 3.79 10.72
C GLY A 329 0.75 4.59 10.95
N TYR A 330 -0.28 4.45 10.12
CA TYR A 330 -1.63 4.82 10.54
C TYR A 330 -2.08 3.84 11.63
N VAL A 331 -2.56 4.38 12.76
CA VAL A 331 -3.01 3.58 13.91
C VAL A 331 -4.42 3.98 14.30
N ARG A 332 -5.28 2.97 14.53
CA ARG A 332 -6.69 3.19 14.91
C ARG A 332 -6.88 3.92 16.24
N GLY A 333 -5.94 3.74 17.18
CA GLY A 333 -5.94 4.43 18.47
C GLY A 333 -5.63 5.93 18.40
N GLY A 334 -5.35 6.46 17.20
CA GLY A 334 -4.90 7.84 17.00
C GLY A 334 -3.39 7.98 17.18
N SER A 335 -2.85 9.06 16.61
CA SER A 335 -1.44 9.42 16.75
C SER A 335 -1.30 10.93 16.87
N HIS A 336 -0.23 11.37 17.54
CA HIS A 336 0.17 12.76 17.57
C HIS A 336 1.63 12.89 17.11
N PRO A 337 2.03 14.03 16.53
CA PRO A 337 3.44 14.29 16.28
C PRO A 337 4.24 14.27 17.58
N SER A 338 5.52 13.89 17.51
CA SER A 338 6.43 13.87 18.68
C SER A 338 6.61 15.25 19.33
N HIS A 339 6.33 16.33 18.60
CA HIS A 339 6.39 17.71 19.08
C HIS A 339 5.04 18.25 19.58
N TYR A 340 3.99 17.41 19.64
CA TYR A 340 2.70 17.83 20.15
C TYR A 340 2.84 18.22 21.62
N LYS A 341 2.40 19.44 21.94
CA LYS A 341 2.25 19.93 23.30
C LYS A 341 0.82 20.38 23.49
N LEU A 342 0.28 20.13 24.67
CA LEU A 342 -1.02 20.66 25.05
C LEU A 342 -0.92 22.21 25.00
N PRO A 343 -1.88 22.92 24.38
CA PRO A 343 -1.89 24.38 24.41
C PRO A 343 -1.97 24.90 25.85
N GLU A 344 -1.16 25.92 26.16
CA GLU A 344 -1.25 26.62 27.44
C GLU A 344 -2.45 27.58 27.47
N PRO A 345 -3.02 27.87 28.65
CA PRO A 345 -4.20 28.74 28.83
C PRO A 345 -4.09 30.14 28.25
#